data_AF-W8EX53-F1
#
_entry.id   AF-W8EX53-F1
#
_cell.length_a   1.000
_cell.length_b   1.000
_cell.length_c   1.000
_cell.angle_alpha   90.00
_cell.angle_beta   90.00
_cell.angle_gamma   90.00
#
_symmetry.space_group_name_H-M   'P 1'
#
loop_
_entity.id
_entity.type
_entity.pdbx_description
1 polymer ?
#
loop_
_entity_poly.entity_id
_entity_poly.type
_entity_poly.pdbx_seq_one_letter_code
_entity_poly.pdbx_strand_id
1 'polypeptide(L)'
;MLSNLPAFHRFPMKALVLTCLLAAFGTAAHAQMKDRYAERPGTSEPSTTQVEDLTRSMSQQLQLNEAQFIQLRAVNKIKLARTEEIQWQYHDNPLERTAKLAELESQYETECGRILTPSQLSLFHNEQHRDVMPAQPTNSTDGGLG
;
A
#
# COMPACT_ATOMS: atom_id res chain seq x y z
N MET A 1 -71.12 -32.28 5.18
CA MET A 1 -70.23 -31.37 5.90
C MET A 1 -68.80 -31.87 5.72
N LEU A 2 -67.91 -30.96 5.33
CA LEU A 2 -66.44 -31.00 5.16
C LEU A 2 -65.73 -32.30 5.62
N SER A 3 -64.84 -32.92 4.82
CA SER A 3 -63.56 -32.33 4.42
C SER A 3 -63.01 -32.90 3.11
N ASN A 4 -62.48 -32.01 2.28
CA ASN A 4 -61.90 -32.23 0.96
C ASN A 4 -60.37 -32.12 1.10
N LEU A 5 -59.57 -33.12 0.70
CA LEU A 5 -58.13 -32.94 0.43
C LEU A 5 -57.60 -34.06 -0.48
N PRO A 6 -57.28 -33.78 -1.75
CA PRO A 6 -56.57 -34.72 -2.62
C PRO A 6 -55.06 -34.42 -2.69
N ALA A 7 -54.35 -35.45 -3.15
CA ALA A 7 -53.09 -35.41 -3.90
C ALA A 7 -51.77 -35.32 -3.11
N PHE A 8 -51.23 -36.51 -2.84
CA PHE A 8 -49.79 -36.78 -2.80
C PHE A 8 -49.19 -36.38 -4.16
N HIS A 9 -48.64 -35.17 -4.26
CA HIS A 9 -48.01 -34.70 -5.48
C HIS A 9 -46.63 -35.36 -5.62
N ARG A 10 -46.55 -36.23 -6.62
CA ARG A 10 -45.34 -36.86 -7.16
C ARG A 10 -44.46 -35.74 -7.75
N PHE A 11 -43.40 -35.34 -7.05
CA PHE A 11 -42.41 -34.39 -7.58
C PHE A 11 -41.27 -35.16 -8.28
N PRO A 12 -41.05 -34.96 -9.59
CA PRO A 12 -40.01 -35.65 -10.32
C PRO A 12 -38.61 -35.09 -10.03
N MET A 13 -37.78 -36.00 -9.52
CA MET A 13 -36.33 -36.14 -9.66
C MET A 13 -35.81 -35.59 -11.00
N LYS A 14 -35.46 -34.30 -11.06
CA LYS A 14 -34.69 -33.67 -12.15
C LYS A 14 -34.20 -32.24 -11.91
N ALA A 15 -34.30 -31.72 -10.69
CA ALA A 15 -33.89 -30.36 -10.34
C ALA A 15 -32.71 -30.31 -9.35
N LEU A 16 -31.76 -31.25 -9.46
CA LEU A 16 -30.61 -31.34 -8.55
C LEU A 16 -29.30 -31.55 -9.34
N VAL A 17 -29.08 -30.75 -10.38
CA VAL A 17 -27.82 -30.78 -11.15
C VAL A 17 -27.23 -29.38 -11.42
N LEU A 18 -27.86 -28.27 -11.00
CA LEU A 18 -27.45 -26.93 -11.46
C LEU A 18 -27.04 -25.96 -10.34
N THR A 19 -26.16 -26.36 -9.42
CA THR A 19 -25.69 -25.42 -8.37
C THR A 19 -24.24 -25.59 -7.89
N CYS A 20 -23.34 -26.20 -8.68
CA CYS A 20 -21.95 -26.42 -8.24
C CYS A 20 -20.85 -25.98 -9.22
N LEU A 21 -21.09 -25.03 -10.14
CA LEU A 21 -20.08 -24.70 -11.16
C LEU A 21 -19.91 -23.20 -11.46
N LEU A 22 -20.01 -22.34 -10.44
CA LEU A 22 -19.69 -20.90 -10.56
C LEU A 22 -18.99 -20.34 -9.30
N ALA A 23 -18.09 -21.12 -8.70
CA ALA A 23 -17.18 -20.68 -7.64
C ALA A 23 -15.71 -20.85 -8.08
N ALA A 24 -15.38 -20.32 -9.25
CA ALA A 24 -14.00 -20.20 -9.72
C ALA A 24 -13.69 -18.74 -10.07
N PHE A 25 -13.96 -17.83 -9.14
CA PHE A 25 -13.40 -16.49 -9.18
C PHE A 25 -12.38 -16.33 -8.06
N GLY A 26 -11.12 -16.24 -8.48
CA GLY A 26 -10.09 -15.42 -7.86
C GLY A 26 -9.47 -15.93 -6.56
N THR A 27 -8.44 -16.76 -6.66
CA THR A 27 -7.30 -16.73 -5.72
C THR A 27 -6.09 -17.45 -6.32
N ALA A 28 -5.21 -16.72 -6.99
CA ALA A 28 -3.83 -17.18 -7.22
C ALA A 28 -2.90 -15.98 -7.48
N ALA A 29 -2.78 -15.09 -6.50
CA ALA A 29 -1.72 -14.08 -6.49
C ALA A 29 -1.32 -13.70 -5.04
N HIS A 30 -1.18 -14.71 -4.16
CA HIS A 30 -0.57 -14.50 -2.84
C HIS A 30 0.42 -15.64 -2.57
N ALA A 31 1.56 -15.64 -3.27
CA ALA A 31 2.65 -16.55 -2.94
C ALA A 31 4.06 -15.98 -3.16
N GLN A 32 4.24 -14.79 -3.74
CA GLN A 32 5.58 -14.28 -4.05
C GLN A 32 6.25 -13.49 -2.91
N MET A 33 5.65 -13.43 -1.72
CA MET A 33 6.24 -12.68 -0.60
C MET A 33 7.20 -13.53 0.24
N LYS A 34 7.01 -14.86 0.28
CA LYS A 34 7.80 -15.74 1.15
C LYS A 34 9.23 -15.97 0.64
N ASP A 35 9.43 -15.97 -0.68
CA ASP A 35 10.75 -16.23 -1.27
C ASP A 35 11.67 -15.01 -1.25
N ARG A 36 11.16 -13.78 -1.06
CA ARG A 36 12.00 -12.56 -1.01
C ARG A 36 12.86 -12.43 0.25
N TYR A 37 12.51 -13.13 1.34
CA TYR A 37 13.22 -13.00 2.62
C TYR A 37 14.26 -14.10 2.86
N ALA A 38 14.24 -15.17 2.06
CA ALA A 38 15.11 -16.34 2.23
C ALA A 38 16.58 -16.04 1.89
N GLU A 39 16.84 -15.00 1.09
CA GLU A 39 18.19 -14.52 0.79
C GLU A 39 18.41 -13.24 1.61
N ARG A 40 19.38 -13.25 2.54
CA ARG A 40 19.88 -12.02 3.16
C ARG A 40 20.37 -11.14 2.02
N PRO A 41 19.81 -9.94 1.79
CA PRO A 41 20.36 -9.05 0.80
C PRO A 41 21.78 -8.70 1.27
N GLY A 42 22.78 -9.35 0.68
CA GLY A 42 24.17 -8.96 0.84
C GLY A 42 24.29 -7.56 0.27
N THR A 43 24.49 -6.56 1.13
CA THR A 43 24.66 -5.15 0.73
C THR A 43 23.75 -4.73 -0.43
N SER A 44 22.43 -4.97 -0.34
CA SER A 44 21.51 -4.50 -1.37
C SER A 44 21.42 -2.99 -1.27
N GLU A 45 22.38 -2.34 -1.91
CA GLU A 45 22.26 -0.93 -2.25
C GLU A 45 20.89 -0.77 -2.93
N PRO A 46 20.06 0.18 -2.46
CA PRO A 46 18.75 0.38 -3.04
C PRO A 46 18.92 0.67 -4.53
N SER A 47 17.97 0.19 -5.34
CA SER A 47 18.01 0.41 -6.78
C SER A 47 18.22 1.90 -7.07
N THR A 48 19.25 2.21 -7.85
CA THR A 48 19.57 3.59 -8.24
C THR A 48 18.36 4.28 -8.88
N THR A 49 17.57 3.54 -9.65
CA THR A 49 16.31 3.99 -10.25
C THR A 49 15.30 4.40 -9.18
N GLN A 50 15.10 3.61 -8.12
CA GLN A 50 14.15 3.95 -7.06
C GLN A 50 14.58 5.21 -6.30
N VAL A 51 15.87 5.37 -6.04
CA VAL A 51 16.43 6.57 -5.40
C VAL A 51 16.20 7.79 -6.28
N GLU A 52 16.48 7.68 -7.58
CA GLU A 52 16.29 8.76 -8.56
C GLU A 52 14.82 9.12 -8.74
N ASP A 53 13.93 8.14 -8.85
CA ASP A 53 12.49 8.36 -9.03
C ASP A 53 11.88 9.06 -7.82
N LEU A 54 12.20 8.61 -6.60
CA LEU A 54 11.77 9.26 -5.38
C LEU A 54 12.27 10.71 -5.31
N THR A 55 13.56 10.92 -5.56
CA THR A 55 14.15 12.26 -5.49
C THR A 55 13.60 13.18 -6.59
N ARG A 56 13.33 12.65 -7.78
CA ARG A 56 12.72 13.39 -8.88
C ARG A 56 11.29 13.80 -8.58
N SER A 57 10.48 12.91 -7.98
CA SER A 57 9.14 13.25 -7.51
C SER A 57 9.19 14.40 -6.51
N MET A 58 10.03 14.28 -5.49
CA MET A 58 10.20 15.33 -4.48
C MET A 58 10.71 16.64 -5.09
N SER A 59 11.59 16.56 -6.09
CA SER A 59 12.09 17.73 -6.82
C SER A 59 10.98 18.49 -7.54
N GLN A 60 10.08 17.76 -8.20
CA GLN A 60 8.93 18.35 -8.90
C GLN A 60 7.93 18.97 -7.93
N GLN A 61 7.67 18.32 -6.81
CA GLN A 61 6.70 18.75 -5.80
C GLN A 61 7.20 19.97 -5.01
N LEU A 62 8.44 19.90 -4.54
CA LEU A 62 9.04 20.89 -3.63
C LEU A 62 9.84 21.97 -4.37
N GLN A 63 9.96 21.87 -5.70
CA GLN A 63 10.76 22.75 -6.55
C GLN A 63 12.19 22.89 -6.01
N LEU A 64 12.86 21.75 -5.82
CA LEU A 64 14.20 21.70 -5.26
C LEU A 64 15.21 22.36 -6.19
N ASN A 65 16.15 23.09 -5.62
CA ASN A 65 17.35 23.48 -6.36
C ASN A 65 18.37 22.32 -6.44
N GLU A 66 19.42 22.50 -7.24
CA GLU A 66 20.43 21.45 -7.47
C GLU A 66 21.13 20.98 -6.18
N ALA A 67 21.49 21.90 -5.30
CA ALA A 67 22.16 21.55 -4.04
C ALA A 67 21.23 20.72 -3.13
N GLN A 68 19.96 21.13 -3.03
CA GLN A 68 18.94 20.39 -2.29
C GLN A 68 18.69 19.02 -2.90
N PHE A 69 18.60 18.92 -4.23
CA PHE A 69 18.41 17.66 -4.95
C PHE A 69 19.53 16.66 -4.63
N ILE A 70 20.79 17.08 -4.71
CA ILE A 70 21.94 16.21 -4.43
C ILE A 70 21.92 15.71 -2.98
N GLN A 71 21.66 16.60 -2.02
CA GLN A 71 21.61 16.23 -0.60
C GLN A 71 20.44 15.29 -0.30
N LEU A 72 19.25 15.62 -0.80
CA LEU A 72 18.05 14.83 -0.58
C LEU A 72 18.16 13.44 -1.22
N ARG A 73 18.83 13.33 -2.38
CA ARG A 73 19.14 12.04 -3.01
C ARG A 73 19.95 11.13 -2.08
N ALA A 74 20.94 11.69 -1.38
CA ALA A 74 21.75 10.92 -0.44
C ALA A 74 20.91 10.45 0.76
N VAL A 75 20.06 11.32 1.31
CA VAL A 75 19.14 10.98 2.41
C VAL A 75 18.13 9.91 1.98
N ASN A 76 17.55 10.04 0.78
CA ASN A 76 16.60 9.07 0.19
C ASN A 76 17.24 7.70 0.01
N LYS A 77 18.49 7.66 -0.46
CA LYS A 77 19.26 6.42 -0.57
C LYS A 77 19.38 5.73 0.78
N ILE A 78 19.74 6.46 1.83
CA ILE A 78 19.86 5.91 3.18
C ILE A 78 18.51 5.40 3.69
N LYS A 79 17.43 6.20 3.51
CA LYS A 79 16.06 5.80 3.90
C LYS A 79 15.68 4.46 3.28
N LEU A 80 15.86 4.30 1.98
CA LEU A 80 15.47 3.10 1.25
C LEU A 80 16.29 1.87 1.70
N ALA A 81 17.61 2.02 1.81
CA ALA A 81 18.47 0.92 2.26
C ALA A 81 18.08 0.45 3.68
N ARG A 82 17.84 1.38 4.60
CA ARG A 82 17.44 1.07 5.97
C ARG A 82 16.03 0.50 6.05
N THR A 83 15.13 0.95 5.18
CA THR A 83 13.77 0.40 5.07
C THR A 83 13.79 -1.07 4.65
N GLU A 84 14.63 -1.44 3.68
CA GLU A 84 14.83 -2.83 3.27
C GLU A 84 15.47 -3.67 4.39
N GLU A 85 16.50 -3.13 5.05
CA GLU A 85 17.17 -3.78 6.17
C GLU A 85 16.21 -4.08 7.32
N ILE A 86 15.40 -3.10 7.74
CA ILE A 86 14.40 -3.26 8.81
C ILE A 86 13.35 -4.31 8.41
N GLN A 87 12.88 -4.28 7.16
CA GLN A 87 11.92 -5.26 6.68
C GLN A 87 12.47 -6.68 6.73
N TRP A 88 13.74 -6.87 6.38
CA TRP A 88 14.41 -8.17 6.43
C TRP A 88 14.69 -8.62 7.87
N GLN A 89 15.31 -7.76 8.69
CA GLN A 89 15.70 -8.08 10.07
C GLN A 89 14.51 -8.44 10.95
N TYR A 90 13.40 -7.71 10.79
CA TYR A 90 12.21 -7.85 11.63
C TYR A 90 11.04 -8.50 10.86
N HIS A 91 11.32 -9.33 9.86
CA HIS A 91 10.27 -9.98 9.05
C HIS A 91 9.32 -10.83 9.91
N ASP A 92 9.86 -11.54 10.90
CA ASP A 92 9.11 -12.38 11.85
C ASP A 92 8.46 -11.62 13.01
N ASN A 93 8.85 -10.36 13.26
CA ASN A 93 8.31 -9.53 14.33
C ASN A 93 7.65 -8.26 13.77
N PRO A 94 6.37 -8.31 13.35
CA PRO A 94 5.71 -7.18 12.71
C PRO A 94 5.54 -5.96 13.62
N LEU A 95 5.40 -6.16 14.93
CA LEU A 95 5.26 -5.06 15.89
C LEU A 95 6.58 -4.28 16.02
N GLU A 96 7.70 -4.99 16.18
CA GLU A 96 9.03 -4.37 16.25
C GLU A 96 9.44 -3.75 14.91
N ARG A 97 9.11 -4.41 13.77
CA ARG A 97 9.30 -3.84 12.44
C ARG A 97 8.60 -2.50 12.28
N THR A 98 7.35 -2.41 12.72
CA THR A 98 6.56 -1.17 12.63
C THR A 98 7.17 -0.07 13.50
N ALA A 99 7.59 -0.40 14.73
CA ALA A 99 8.27 0.54 15.60
C ALA A 99 9.57 1.07 14.99
N LYS A 100 10.36 0.18 14.36
CA LYS A 100 11.62 0.56 13.71
C LYS A 100 11.43 1.38 12.45
N LEU A 101 10.41 1.09 11.64
CA LEU A 101 10.06 1.92 10.50
C LEU A 101 9.59 3.32 10.92
N ALA A 102 8.81 3.43 12.02
CA ALA A 102 8.41 4.73 12.56
C ALA A 102 9.61 5.54 13.09
N GLU A 103 10.55 4.88 13.77
CA GLU A 103 11.80 5.49 14.19
C GLU A 103 12.61 6.02 13.00
N LEU A 104 12.73 5.21 11.93
CA LEU A 104 13.40 5.61 10.69
C LEU A 104 12.72 6.81 10.01
N GLU A 105 11.40 6.84 9.97
CA GLU A 105 10.66 7.95 9.36
C GLU A 105 10.90 9.26 10.14
N SER A 106 10.90 9.22 11.47
CA SER A 106 11.21 10.39 12.30
C SER A 106 12.63 10.94 12.06
N GLN A 107 13.61 10.04 11.89
CA GLN A 107 14.98 10.42 11.53
C GLN A 107 15.03 11.04 10.13
N TYR A 108 14.32 10.44 9.17
CA TYR A 108 14.23 10.94 7.81
C TYR A 108 13.63 12.34 7.72
N GLU A 109 12.54 12.62 8.45
CA GLU A 109 11.92 13.94 8.54
C GLU A 109 12.90 14.98 9.11
N THR A 110 13.65 14.61 10.15
CA THR A 110 14.68 15.47 10.74
C THR A 110 15.74 15.85 9.71
N GLU A 111 16.24 14.89 8.93
CA GLU A 111 17.24 15.15 7.89
C GLU A 111 16.65 16.00 6.74
N CYS A 112 15.40 15.76 6.34
CA CYS A 112 14.72 16.61 5.37
C CYS A 112 14.59 18.06 5.87
N GLY A 113 14.29 18.27 7.15
CA GLY A 113 14.21 19.59 7.78
C GLY A 113 15.53 20.38 7.78
N ARG A 114 16.68 19.71 7.59
CA ARG A 114 17.99 20.35 7.47
C ARG A 114 18.29 20.83 6.04
N ILE A 115 17.60 20.28 5.04
CA ILE A 115 17.84 20.52 3.60
C ILE A 115 16.78 21.49 3.04
N LEU A 116 15.53 21.31 3.46
CA LEU A 116 14.39 22.03 2.93
C LEU A 116 14.24 23.40 3.59
N THR A 117 13.76 24.37 2.81
CA THR A 117 13.32 25.66 3.36
C THR A 117 12.00 25.49 4.15
N PRO A 118 11.64 26.43 5.04
CA PRO A 118 10.39 26.34 5.81
C PRO A 118 9.12 26.19 4.94
N SER A 119 9.06 26.85 3.78
CA SER A 119 7.93 26.72 2.84
C SER A 119 7.88 25.34 2.20
N GLN A 120 9.02 24.81 1.75
CA GLN A 120 9.12 23.45 1.20
C GLN A 120 8.79 22.38 2.24
N LEU A 121 9.25 22.55 3.48
CA LEU A 121 8.95 21.63 4.57
C LEU A 121 7.44 21.59 4.89
N SER A 122 6.76 22.74 4.78
CA SER A 122 5.30 22.79 4.93
C SER A 122 4.57 22.00 3.83
N LEU A 123 5.04 22.08 2.58
CA LEU A 123 4.50 21.30 1.46
C LEU A 123 4.75 19.80 1.67
N PHE A 124 5.97 19.43 2.05
CA PHE A 124 6.36 18.05 2.33
C PHE A 124 5.47 17.39 3.38
N HIS A 125 5.24 18.07 4.52
CA HIS A 125 4.33 17.53 5.55
C HIS A 125 2.89 17.41 5.05
N ASN A 126 2.39 18.37 4.26
CA ASN A 126 1.04 18.30 3.71
C ASN A 126 0.86 17.08 2.78
N GLU A 127 1.88 16.73 2.01
CA GLU A 127 1.87 15.54 1.14
C GLU A 127 1.89 14.25 1.96
N GLN A 128 2.73 14.14 2.98
CA GLN A 128 2.74 12.97 3.87
C GLN A 128 1.37 12.76 4.53
N HIS A 129 0.69 13.83 4.98
CA HIS A 129 -0.65 13.70 5.54
C HIS A 129 -1.71 13.22 4.52
N ARG A 130 -1.56 13.57 3.23
CA ARG A 130 -2.48 13.12 2.17
C ARG A 130 -2.35 11.63 1.90
N ASP A 131 -1.15 11.06 1.99
CA ASP A 131 -0.94 9.62 1.81
C ASP A 131 -1.54 8.78 2.96
N VAL A 132 -1.74 9.39 4.13
CA VAL A 132 -2.33 8.73 5.32
C VAL A 132 -3.88 8.78 5.30
N MET A 133 -4.48 9.74 4.60
CA MET A 133 -5.94 9.89 4.53
C MET A 133 -6.50 9.29 3.23
N PRO A 134 -7.34 8.23 3.28
CA PRO A 134 -7.98 7.71 2.08
C PRO A 134 -8.89 8.80 1.47
N ALA A 135 -8.80 9.00 0.16
CA ALA A 135 -9.66 9.90 -0.59
C ALA A 135 -11.14 9.57 -0.28
N GLN A 136 -11.86 10.51 0.34
CA GLN A 136 -13.29 10.34 0.57
C GLN A 136 -13.99 10.13 -0.78
N PRO A 137 -14.84 9.09 -0.92
CA PRO A 137 -15.62 8.94 -2.13
C PRO A 137 -16.55 10.15 -2.24
N THR A 138 -16.37 10.94 -3.30
CA THR A 138 -17.33 11.96 -3.70
C THR A 138 -18.59 11.24 -4.16
N ASN A 139 -19.48 10.92 -3.21
CA ASN A 139 -20.83 10.51 -3.53
C ASN A 139 -21.57 11.75 -4.05
N SER A 140 -21.29 12.10 -5.31
CA SER A 140 -22.20 12.90 -6.12
C SER A 140 -23.42 12.02 -6.36
N THR A 141 -24.36 12.02 -5.41
CA THR A 141 -25.73 11.59 -5.66
C THR A 141 -26.33 12.61 -6.61
N ASP A 142 -25.98 12.46 -7.89
CA ASP A 142 -26.75 12.95 -9.01
C ASP A 142 -28.04 12.13 -9.03
N GLY A 143 -28.99 12.57 -8.20
CA GLY A 143 -30.33 12.04 -8.08
C GLY A 143 -31.33 13.00 -8.73
N GLY A 144 -31.03 13.46 -9.94
CA GLY A 144 -32.02 14.08 -10.79
C GLY A 144 -32.93 13.01 -11.38
N LEU A 145 -34.18 12.93 -10.93
CA LEU A 145 -35.31 12.38 -11.69
C LEU A 145 -36.55 13.21 -11.33
N GLY A 146 -37.16 13.79 -12.36
CA GLY A 146 -38.40 14.57 -12.28
C GLY A 146 -39.66 13.73 -12.16
#